data_AF-A0A7V2K1K4-F1
#
_entry.id   AF-A0A7V2K1K4-F1
#
_cell.length_a   1.000
_cell.length_b   1.000
_cell.length_c   1.000
_cell.angle_alpha   90.00
_cell.angle_beta   90.00
_cell.angle_gamma   90.00
#
_symmetry.space_group_name_H-M   'P 1'
#
loop_
_entity.id
_entity.type
_entity.pdbx_description
1 polymer ?
#
loop_
_entity_poly.entity_id
_entity_poly.type
_entity_poly.pdbx_seq_one_letter_code
_entity_poly.pdbx_strand_id
1 'polypeptide(L)'
;MILKQKIIQVIIIIFSLLVGFCTPQKIVKENVQDHIFQPPVAKKIPTVQVINDYEYIDNYQWMIDNSRSDSSVIAYIEEENDYADYILAHMQSLKDTIFEEIISRIGEEYENAPTKWGNYYYYSRREEGKPYYIYCRKYKSLSAPEQVVLDVNKLAEGHEFFSIDDRVYSPDQKYLAYSVDLTGDERYTLYIKDIDADTLLNEAIYPVNDVDWANDNKTIFYVSPSEDNLKSKIAYRHVLGNDPAKDELLYKEEDNAFYVWFGKTRSEDYLILGTNSRTTSDVRYLDANDPMGDFTLIKPRVQEVKYYLSNHGDTLFIRTNQDALNYKIVTASLDDPQQWRTFIAPSDSVYIDGFDVFKNYLVVYEQHNGVIKPHIFNLKDENDYYISFPENIYSFTDRWNPNFATDTLYFTYSSMTTPSTVYAYNMRTRDRKIIKRYEVIGGYDRELGSVKNIV
;
A
#
# COMPACT_ATOMS: atom_id res chain seq x y z
N MET A 1 -43.52 -2.35 -18.33
CA MET A 1 -44.05 -1.87 -19.63
C MET A 1 -45.00 -0.65 -19.52
N ILE A 2 -45.16 -0.03 -18.34
CA ILE A 2 -45.94 1.21 -18.14
C ILE A 2 -45.02 2.44 -17.89
N LEU A 3 -43.70 2.21 -17.73
CA LEU A 3 -42.70 3.27 -17.57
C LEU A 3 -42.14 3.83 -18.91
N LYS A 4 -42.32 3.11 -20.03
CA LYS A 4 -41.89 3.55 -21.37
C LYS A 4 -42.85 4.52 -22.06
N GLN A 5 -44.09 4.69 -21.55
CA GLN A 5 -45.08 5.60 -22.13
C GLN A 5 -45.06 7.02 -21.55
N LYS A 6 -44.46 7.25 -20.38
CA LYS A 6 -44.38 8.60 -19.77
C LYS A 6 -43.20 9.45 -20.26
N ILE A 7 -42.18 8.83 -20.86
CA ILE A 7 -41.01 9.55 -21.40
C ILE A 7 -41.29 10.12 -22.80
N ILE A 8 -42.23 9.54 -23.55
CA ILE A 8 -42.60 9.98 -24.92
C ILE A 8 -43.52 11.22 -24.90
N GLN A 9 -44.27 11.46 -23.83
CA GLN A 9 -45.16 12.63 -23.73
C GLN A 9 -44.47 13.93 -23.31
N VAL A 10 -43.29 13.87 -22.68
CA VAL A 10 -42.51 15.06 -22.32
C VAL A 10 -41.70 15.59 -23.53
N ILE A 11 -41.37 14.71 -24.48
CA ILE A 11 -40.63 15.06 -25.72
C ILE A 11 -41.52 15.75 -26.78
N ILE A 12 -42.84 15.60 -26.71
CA ILE A 12 -43.77 16.16 -27.72
C ILE A 12 -44.22 17.59 -27.41
N ILE A 13 -44.07 18.07 -26.17
CA ILE A 13 -44.51 19.42 -25.75
C ILE A 13 -43.45 20.50 -26.04
N ILE A 14 -42.18 20.13 -26.25
CA ILE A 14 -41.13 21.10 -26.64
C ILE A 14 -41.07 21.30 -28.17
N PHE A 15 -41.69 20.43 -28.96
CA PHE A 15 -41.62 20.49 -30.44
C PHE A 15 -42.72 21.33 -31.12
N SER A 16 -43.54 22.06 -30.36
CA SER A 16 -44.74 22.75 -30.89
C SER A 16 -44.70 24.29 -30.83
N LEU A 17 -43.52 24.92 -30.68
CA LEU A 17 -43.41 26.38 -30.54
C LEU A 17 -42.46 27.09 -31.52
N LEU A 18 -42.11 26.46 -32.64
CA LEU A 18 -41.29 27.10 -33.68
C LEU A 18 -41.79 26.77 -35.08
N VAL A 19 -42.98 27.28 -35.42
CA VAL A 19 -43.39 27.48 -36.81
C VAL A 19 -43.94 28.90 -36.92
N GLY A 20 -43.11 29.83 -37.41
CA GLY A 20 -43.55 31.19 -37.71
C GLY A 20 -42.41 32.19 -37.65
N PHE A 21 -41.71 32.35 -38.77
CA PHE A 21 -41.31 33.61 -39.43
C PHE A 21 -40.09 33.34 -40.30
N CYS A 22 -40.35 33.05 -41.57
CA CYS A 22 -39.35 33.01 -42.63
C CYS A 22 -39.04 34.46 -43.04
N THR A 23 -38.00 35.05 -42.46
CA THR A 23 -37.31 36.22 -43.01
C THR A 23 -35.92 35.77 -43.47
N PRO A 24 -35.41 36.25 -44.61
CA PRO A 24 -34.06 35.92 -45.06
C PRO A 24 -33.05 36.59 -44.12
N GLN A 25 -32.66 35.90 -43.07
CA GLN A 25 -31.58 36.34 -42.19
C GLN A 25 -30.29 36.20 -43.01
N LYS A 26 -29.70 37.36 -43.31
CA LYS A 26 -28.33 37.47 -43.85
C LYS A 26 -27.46 36.47 -43.11
N ILE A 27 -26.72 35.65 -43.86
CA ILE A 27 -25.55 34.95 -43.36
C ILE A 27 -24.57 36.05 -42.93
N VAL A 28 -24.69 36.50 -41.70
CA VAL A 28 -23.60 37.14 -40.99
C VAL A 28 -22.63 35.99 -40.79
N LYS A 29 -21.52 36.00 -41.53
CA LYS A 29 -20.33 35.29 -41.09
C LYS A 29 -20.01 35.88 -39.71
N GLU A 30 -20.46 35.23 -38.65
CA GLU A 30 -19.79 35.39 -37.38
C GLU A 30 -18.34 35.03 -37.65
N ASN A 31 -17.48 36.04 -37.56
CA ASN A 31 -16.07 35.81 -37.33
C ASN A 31 -16.02 35.01 -36.02
N VAL A 32 -15.98 33.69 -36.14
CA VAL A 32 -15.37 32.85 -35.12
C VAL A 32 -13.89 33.21 -35.19
N GLN A 33 -13.56 34.34 -34.56
CA GLN A 33 -12.21 34.53 -34.07
C GLN A 33 -12.07 33.40 -33.07
N ASP A 34 -11.31 32.37 -33.45
CA ASP A 34 -10.78 31.40 -32.49
C ASP A 34 -10.19 32.24 -31.36
N HIS A 35 -10.91 32.37 -30.24
CA HIS A 35 -10.37 32.97 -29.05
C HIS A 35 -9.29 31.99 -28.61
N ILE A 36 -8.05 32.23 -29.05
CA ILE A 36 -6.91 31.45 -28.63
C ILE A 36 -6.78 31.68 -27.13
N PHE A 37 -7.30 30.74 -26.34
CA PHE A 37 -7.13 30.71 -24.90
C PHE A 37 -5.62 30.62 -24.66
N GLN A 38 -5.04 31.71 -24.15
CA GLN A 38 -3.61 31.77 -23.87
C GLN A 38 -3.33 31.00 -22.58
N PRO A 39 -2.15 30.40 -22.42
CA PRO A 39 -1.74 29.89 -21.13
C PRO A 39 -1.79 31.01 -20.09
N PRO A 40 -2.27 30.74 -18.87
CA PRO A 40 -2.28 31.74 -17.81
C PRO A 40 -0.84 32.15 -17.48
N VAL A 41 -0.68 33.41 -17.07
CA VAL A 41 0.64 33.98 -16.78
C VAL A 41 0.72 34.28 -15.29
N ALA A 42 1.44 33.43 -14.56
CA ALA A 42 1.71 33.64 -13.14
C ALA A 42 2.30 35.02 -12.85
N LYS A 43 1.76 35.71 -11.84
CA LYS A 43 2.37 36.92 -11.29
C LYS A 43 3.78 36.59 -10.75
N LYS A 44 4.74 37.49 -11.01
CA LYS A 44 6.10 37.40 -10.46
C LYS A 44 6.20 38.30 -9.24
N ILE A 45 6.39 37.71 -8.06
CA ILE A 45 6.60 38.40 -6.79
C ILE A 45 7.98 37.96 -6.27
N PRO A 46 9.03 38.79 -6.43
CA PRO A 46 10.38 38.38 -6.07
C PRO A 46 10.49 38.17 -4.57
N THR A 47 10.80 36.95 -4.16
CA THR A 47 11.20 36.60 -2.80
C THR A 47 12.68 36.23 -2.81
N VAL A 48 13.48 36.93 -2.02
CA VAL A 48 14.93 36.68 -1.92
C VAL A 48 15.19 35.72 -0.77
N GLN A 49 15.86 34.62 -1.07
CA GLN A 49 16.44 33.70 -0.08
C GLN A 49 17.96 33.79 -0.13
N VAL A 50 18.61 33.75 1.03
CA VAL A 50 20.08 33.73 1.13
C VAL A 50 20.50 32.36 1.65
N ILE A 51 21.26 31.62 0.84
CA ILE A 51 21.80 30.30 1.20
C ILE A 51 23.30 30.31 0.97
N ASN A 52 24.09 30.07 2.03
CA ASN A 52 25.57 30.10 1.98
C ASN A 52 26.13 31.38 1.33
N ASP A 53 25.60 32.54 1.71
CA ASP A 53 25.96 33.87 1.17
C ASP A 53 25.61 34.11 -0.32
N TYR A 54 24.83 33.22 -0.95
CA TYR A 54 24.28 33.42 -2.29
C TYR A 54 22.81 33.84 -2.23
N GLU A 55 22.46 34.89 -2.97
CA GLU A 55 21.07 35.32 -3.15
C GLU A 55 20.38 34.53 -4.26
N TYR A 56 19.21 33.97 -3.94
CA TYR A 56 18.31 33.29 -4.86
C TYR A 56 16.99 34.05 -4.89
N ILE A 57 16.56 34.45 -6.08
CA ILE A 57 15.27 35.12 -6.28
C ILE A 57 14.26 34.10 -6.79
N ASP A 58 13.29 33.76 -5.95
CA ASP A 58 12.11 32.99 -6.36
C ASP A 58 10.95 33.94 -6.61
N ASN A 59 10.50 34.04 -7.86
CA ASN A 59 9.38 34.89 -8.24
C ASN A 59 8.01 34.26 -7.93
N TYR A 60 7.97 32.99 -7.52
CA TYR A 60 6.76 32.19 -7.39
C TYR A 60 6.59 31.58 -5.99
N GLN A 61 7.43 31.95 -5.03
CA GLN A 61 7.30 31.55 -3.62
C GLN A 61 5.88 31.79 -3.08
N TRP A 62 5.18 32.81 -3.57
CA TRP A 62 3.80 33.12 -3.19
C TRP A 62 2.80 32.00 -3.47
N MET A 63 3.12 31.05 -4.36
CA MET A 63 2.30 29.87 -4.64
C MET A 63 2.37 28.82 -3.53
N ILE A 64 3.37 28.89 -2.64
CA ILE A 64 3.50 27.98 -1.50
C ILE A 64 2.59 28.47 -0.38
N ASP A 65 1.39 27.89 -0.30
CA ASP A 65 0.43 28.10 0.78
C ASP A 65 0.13 26.79 1.52
N ASN A 66 0.74 26.62 2.70
CA ASN A 66 0.53 25.44 3.54
C ASN A 66 -0.91 25.35 4.09
N SER A 67 -1.67 26.45 4.12
CA SER A 67 -3.08 26.44 4.53
C SER A 67 -4.02 25.95 3.43
N ARG A 68 -3.54 25.92 2.17
CA ARG A 68 -4.32 25.58 0.96
C ARG A 68 -5.62 26.39 0.82
N SER A 69 -5.61 27.65 1.25
CA SER A 69 -6.79 28.52 1.32
C SER A 69 -6.57 29.93 0.73
N ASP A 70 -5.35 30.27 0.32
CA ASP A 70 -5.06 31.54 -0.35
C ASP A 70 -5.80 31.63 -1.68
N SER A 71 -6.71 32.59 -1.77
CA SER A 71 -7.57 32.78 -2.93
C SER A 71 -6.81 33.13 -4.21
N SER A 72 -5.63 33.71 -4.11
CA SER A 72 -4.81 34.04 -5.28
C SER A 72 -4.08 32.82 -5.84
N VAL A 73 -3.73 31.86 -4.99
CA VAL A 73 -3.18 30.56 -5.41
C VAL A 73 -4.28 29.71 -6.03
N ILE A 74 -5.43 29.63 -5.38
CA ILE A 74 -6.60 28.88 -5.89
C ILE A 74 -7.03 29.43 -7.26
N ALA A 75 -7.17 30.75 -7.40
CA ALA A 75 -7.54 31.36 -8.68
C ALA A 75 -6.55 31.01 -9.81
N TYR A 76 -5.24 30.98 -9.53
CA TYR A 76 -4.25 30.60 -10.54
C TYR A 76 -4.33 29.11 -10.91
N ILE A 77 -4.62 28.23 -9.95
CA ILE A 77 -4.87 26.80 -10.22
C ILE A 77 -6.12 26.62 -11.08
N GLU A 78 -7.19 27.37 -10.80
CA GLU A 78 -8.42 27.36 -11.61
C GLU A 78 -8.14 27.84 -13.05
N GLU A 79 -7.35 28.91 -13.23
CA GLU A 79 -6.93 29.38 -14.55
C GLU A 79 -6.11 28.33 -15.34
N GLU A 80 -5.20 27.60 -14.67
CA GLU A 80 -4.44 26.51 -15.29
C GLU A 80 -5.33 25.31 -15.65
N ASN A 81 -6.30 24.96 -14.80
CA ASN A 81 -7.28 23.91 -15.09
C ASN A 81 -8.16 24.26 -16.30
N ASP A 82 -8.67 25.49 -16.36
CA ASP A 82 -9.47 25.98 -17.50
C ASP A 82 -8.66 25.93 -18.80
N TYR A 83 -7.38 26.31 -18.75
CA TYR A 83 -6.49 26.21 -19.91
C TYR A 83 -6.26 24.76 -20.33
N ALA A 84 -6.01 23.85 -19.37
CA ALA A 84 -5.85 22.43 -19.64
C ALA A 84 -7.09 21.82 -20.30
N ASP A 85 -8.28 22.16 -19.80
CA ASP A 85 -9.55 21.72 -20.38
C ASP A 85 -9.73 22.23 -21.80
N TYR A 86 -9.41 23.51 -22.05
CA TYR A 86 -9.46 24.09 -23.40
C TYR A 86 -8.52 23.38 -24.38
N ILE A 87 -7.24 23.21 -24.04
CA ILE A 87 -6.27 22.61 -24.97
C ILE A 87 -6.52 21.11 -25.20
N LEU A 88 -7.09 20.41 -24.21
CA LEU A 88 -7.40 18.98 -24.30
C LEU A 88 -8.81 18.69 -24.83
N ALA A 89 -9.66 19.70 -25.04
CA ALA A 89 -11.05 19.52 -25.49
C ALA A 89 -11.16 18.70 -26.78
N HIS A 90 -10.25 18.92 -27.74
CA HIS A 90 -10.23 18.20 -29.01
C HIS A 90 -9.93 16.69 -28.87
N MET A 91 -9.40 16.25 -27.72
CA MET A 91 -9.08 14.86 -27.43
C MET A 91 -10.23 14.10 -26.75
N GLN A 92 -11.40 14.72 -26.54
CA GLN A 92 -12.47 14.11 -25.72
C GLN A 92 -12.86 12.71 -26.20
N SER A 93 -13.10 12.52 -27.51
CA SER A 93 -13.44 11.19 -28.05
C SER A 93 -12.34 10.14 -27.85
N LEU A 94 -11.07 10.56 -27.87
CA LEU A 94 -9.95 9.66 -27.58
C LEU A 94 -9.89 9.32 -26.09
N LYS A 95 -10.11 10.31 -25.20
CA LYS A 95 -10.21 10.09 -23.74
C LYS A 95 -11.31 9.09 -23.42
N ASP A 96 -12.49 9.26 -24.01
CA ASP A 96 -13.63 8.35 -23.82
C ASP A 96 -13.30 6.95 -24.32
N THR A 97 -12.67 6.83 -25.50
CA THR A 97 -12.25 5.52 -26.05
C THR A 97 -11.26 4.82 -25.12
N ILE A 98 -10.22 5.53 -24.66
CA ILE A 98 -9.21 4.97 -23.75
C ILE A 98 -9.84 4.61 -22.41
N PHE A 99 -10.75 5.43 -21.89
CA PHE A 99 -11.47 5.15 -20.65
C PHE A 99 -12.27 3.86 -20.76
N GLU A 100 -13.11 3.72 -21.79
CA GLU A 100 -13.91 2.52 -22.03
C GLU A 100 -13.02 1.29 -22.29
N GLU A 101 -11.91 1.44 -22.99
CA GLU A 101 -10.93 0.36 -23.17
C GLU A 101 -10.28 -0.10 -21.86
N ILE A 102 -9.96 0.83 -20.95
CA ILE A 102 -9.38 0.50 -19.64
C ILE A 102 -10.44 -0.18 -18.76
N ILE A 103 -11.63 0.41 -18.67
CA ILE A 103 -12.70 -0.13 -17.83
C ILE A 103 -13.17 -1.48 -18.35
N SER A 104 -13.36 -1.68 -19.65
CA SER A 104 -13.79 -2.97 -20.22
C SER A 104 -12.79 -4.12 -20.01
N ARG A 105 -11.51 -3.81 -19.71
CA ARG A 105 -10.48 -4.80 -19.35
C ARG A 105 -10.51 -5.18 -17.87
N ILE A 106 -11.13 -4.34 -17.02
CA ILE A 106 -11.26 -4.52 -15.58
C ILE A 106 -12.70 -5.02 -15.33
N GLY A 107 -12.87 -6.27 -14.91
CA GLY A 107 -14.21 -6.79 -14.58
C GLY A 107 -14.95 -5.90 -13.57
N GLU A 108 -16.26 -5.74 -13.78
CA GLU A 108 -17.17 -4.96 -12.91
C GLU A 108 -17.17 -5.49 -11.47
N GLU A 109 -17.04 -6.80 -11.31
CA GLU A 109 -16.76 -7.46 -10.05
C GLU A 109 -15.28 -7.86 -9.99
N TYR A 110 -14.62 -7.50 -8.89
CA TYR A 110 -13.20 -7.78 -8.72
C TYR A 110 -12.92 -8.33 -7.33
N GLU A 111 -12.49 -9.58 -7.26
CA GLU A 111 -12.13 -10.26 -6.02
C GLU A 111 -10.61 -10.53 -6.00
N ASN A 112 -9.94 -10.25 -4.90
CA ASN A 112 -8.55 -10.60 -4.70
C ASN A 112 -8.38 -12.06 -4.29
N ALA A 113 -7.26 -12.67 -4.68
CA ALA A 113 -7.00 -14.07 -4.32
C ALA A 113 -6.96 -14.24 -2.78
N PRO A 114 -7.63 -15.27 -2.24
CA PRO A 114 -7.72 -15.46 -0.81
C PRO A 114 -6.40 -15.93 -0.21
N THR A 115 -6.09 -15.43 0.99
CA THR A 115 -4.96 -15.87 1.81
C THR A 115 -5.51 -16.61 3.02
N LYS A 116 -5.00 -17.82 3.29
CA LYS A 116 -5.32 -18.55 4.51
C LYS A 116 -4.49 -17.99 5.67
N TRP A 117 -5.09 -17.76 6.83
CA TRP A 117 -4.41 -17.51 8.09
C TRP A 117 -5.16 -18.22 9.22
N GLY A 118 -4.47 -19.12 9.93
CA GLY A 118 -5.11 -19.99 10.92
C GLY A 118 -6.31 -20.74 10.32
N ASN A 119 -7.50 -20.46 10.86
CA ASN A 119 -8.76 -21.09 10.44
C ASN A 119 -9.54 -20.29 9.40
N TYR A 120 -9.12 -19.08 9.03
CA TYR A 120 -9.84 -18.23 8.12
C TYR A 120 -9.14 -18.10 6.76
N TYR A 121 -9.95 -17.83 5.74
CA TYR A 121 -9.49 -17.38 4.43
C TYR A 121 -9.91 -15.92 4.27
N TYR A 122 -8.93 -15.01 4.22
CA TYR A 122 -9.14 -13.58 4.06
C TYR A 122 -9.01 -13.17 2.60
N TYR A 123 -9.86 -12.25 2.16
CA TYR A 123 -9.83 -11.68 0.82
C TYR A 123 -10.54 -10.33 0.84
N SER A 124 -10.47 -9.62 -0.29
CA SER A 124 -11.28 -8.42 -0.53
C SER A 124 -11.94 -8.50 -1.89
N ARG A 125 -13.09 -7.83 -2.01
CA ARG A 125 -13.82 -7.74 -3.27
C ARG A 125 -14.36 -6.33 -3.49
N ARG A 126 -14.64 -5.97 -4.74
CA ARG A 126 -15.42 -4.81 -5.12
C ARG A 126 -16.72 -5.29 -5.74
N GLU A 127 -17.78 -4.55 -5.44
CA GLU A 127 -19.09 -4.72 -6.08
C GLU A 127 -19.21 -3.73 -7.24
N GLU A 128 -20.02 -4.07 -8.23
CA GLU A 128 -20.30 -3.20 -9.37
C GLU A 128 -20.79 -1.81 -8.90
N GLY A 129 -20.23 -0.75 -9.49
CA GLY A 129 -20.58 0.63 -9.16
C GLY A 129 -20.15 1.11 -7.77
N LYS A 130 -19.40 0.29 -7.00
CA LYS A 130 -18.90 0.65 -5.67
C LYS A 130 -17.40 0.96 -5.72
N PRO A 131 -16.96 2.16 -5.31
CA PRO A 131 -15.57 2.58 -5.50
C PRO A 131 -14.59 1.91 -4.52
N TYR A 132 -15.06 1.40 -3.38
CA TYR A 132 -14.20 0.84 -2.33
C TYR A 132 -14.31 -0.68 -2.18
N TYR A 133 -13.23 -1.27 -1.64
CA TYR A 133 -13.18 -2.69 -1.30
C TYR A 133 -14.05 -3.03 -0.09
N ILE A 134 -14.59 -4.25 -0.10
CA ILE A 134 -15.19 -4.93 1.04
C ILE A 134 -14.23 -6.03 1.47
N TYR A 135 -13.75 -5.97 2.71
CA TYR A 135 -12.85 -6.96 3.30
C TYR A 135 -13.67 -8.06 3.96
N CYS A 136 -13.33 -9.30 3.62
CA CYS A 136 -14.14 -10.47 3.92
C CYS A 136 -13.26 -11.61 4.46
N ARG A 137 -13.89 -12.53 5.18
CA ARG A 137 -13.29 -13.80 5.57
C ARG A 137 -14.27 -14.97 5.45
N LYS A 138 -13.74 -16.18 5.26
CA LYS A 138 -14.49 -17.44 5.30
C LYS A 138 -13.86 -18.40 6.29
N TYR A 139 -14.67 -19.03 7.15
CA TYR A 139 -14.18 -19.95 8.18
C TYR A 139 -13.98 -21.36 7.64
N LYS A 140 -12.79 -21.94 7.87
CA LYS A 140 -12.32 -23.30 7.54
C LYS A 140 -12.30 -23.71 6.07
N SER A 141 -13.15 -23.14 5.21
CA SER A 141 -13.25 -23.50 3.78
C SER A 141 -13.60 -22.30 2.92
N LEU A 142 -13.09 -22.26 1.69
CA LEU A 142 -13.50 -21.27 0.66
C LEU A 142 -14.96 -21.42 0.22
N SER A 143 -15.59 -22.57 0.48
CA SER A 143 -17.02 -22.82 0.24
C SER A 143 -17.91 -22.45 1.43
N ALA A 144 -17.33 -22.03 2.56
CA ALA A 144 -18.12 -21.58 3.71
C ALA A 144 -18.78 -20.21 3.41
N PRO A 145 -19.86 -19.86 4.13
CA PRO A 145 -20.45 -18.52 4.04
C PRO A 145 -19.40 -17.43 4.29
N GLU A 146 -19.52 -16.34 3.53
CA GLU A 146 -18.72 -15.13 3.72
C GLU A 146 -19.15 -14.41 5.01
N GLN A 147 -18.17 -13.93 5.77
CA GLN A 147 -18.34 -12.91 6.81
C GLN A 147 -17.67 -11.63 6.33
N VAL A 148 -18.44 -10.55 6.22
CA VAL A 148 -17.90 -9.21 5.95
C VAL A 148 -17.21 -8.72 7.22
N VAL A 149 -15.94 -8.38 7.11
CA VAL A 149 -15.12 -7.81 8.19
C VAL A 149 -15.26 -6.29 8.19
N LEU A 150 -15.08 -5.66 7.03
CA LEU A 150 -15.09 -4.21 6.87
C LEU A 150 -15.64 -3.84 5.50
N ASP A 151 -16.75 -3.10 5.46
CA ASP A 151 -17.31 -2.53 4.23
C ASP A 151 -16.98 -1.04 4.17
N VAL A 152 -15.96 -0.71 3.38
CA VAL A 152 -15.47 0.67 3.25
C VAL A 152 -16.48 1.57 2.58
N ASN A 153 -17.37 1.02 1.73
CA ASN A 153 -18.40 1.83 1.08
C ASN A 153 -19.38 2.38 2.11
N LYS A 154 -19.78 1.57 3.10
CA LYS A 154 -20.65 2.03 4.21
C LYS A 154 -19.96 3.07 5.08
N LEU A 155 -18.68 2.89 5.35
CA LEU A 155 -17.92 3.85 6.17
C LEU A 155 -17.72 5.19 5.45
N ALA A 156 -17.60 5.17 4.13
CA ALA A 156 -17.43 6.37 3.31
C ALA A 156 -18.74 7.13 3.06
N GLU A 157 -19.91 6.60 3.44
CA GLU A 157 -21.20 7.28 3.20
C GLU A 157 -21.24 8.64 3.89
N GLY A 158 -21.51 9.70 3.12
CA GLY A 158 -21.61 11.07 3.63
C GLY A 158 -20.27 11.81 3.75
N HIS A 159 -19.16 11.20 3.34
CA HIS A 159 -17.83 11.83 3.31
C HIS A 159 -17.40 12.16 1.88
N GLU A 160 -16.86 13.37 1.66
CA GLU A 160 -16.33 13.79 0.35
C GLU A 160 -15.03 13.05 -0.01
N PHE A 161 -14.24 12.70 1.01
CA PHE A 161 -13.04 11.89 0.90
C PHE A 161 -13.06 10.81 1.98
N PHE A 162 -12.57 9.62 1.63
CA PHE A 162 -12.41 8.52 2.57
C PHE A 162 -11.25 7.63 2.15
N SER A 163 -10.28 7.46 3.04
CA SER A 163 -9.21 6.48 2.89
C SER A 163 -9.08 5.63 4.14
N ILE A 164 -8.59 4.40 3.93
CA ILE A 164 -8.13 3.54 5.01
C ILE A 164 -6.69 3.13 4.71
N ASP A 165 -5.91 2.89 5.76
CA ASP A 165 -4.54 2.41 5.59
C ASP A 165 -4.34 1.07 6.30
N ASP A 166 -4.13 1.12 7.62
CA ASP A 166 -3.90 -0.05 8.46
C ASP A 166 -5.17 -0.90 8.58
N ARG A 167 -4.96 -2.21 8.52
CA ARG A 167 -5.97 -3.26 8.76
C ARG A 167 -5.28 -4.44 9.43
N VAL A 168 -5.11 -4.35 10.74
CA VAL A 168 -4.36 -5.35 11.51
C VAL A 168 -5.31 -6.09 12.44
N TYR A 169 -5.37 -7.40 12.24
CA TYR A 169 -6.22 -8.29 13.01
C TYR A 169 -5.51 -8.70 14.30
N SER A 170 -6.26 -8.84 15.39
CA SER A 170 -5.74 -9.48 16.60
C SER A 170 -5.33 -10.94 16.30
N PRO A 171 -4.35 -11.52 17.03
CA PRO A 171 -3.90 -12.90 16.82
C PRO A 171 -5.03 -13.96 16.86
N ASP A 172 -6.00 -13.79 17.76
CA ASP A 172 -7.20 -14.63 17.86
C ASP A 172 -8.23 -14.36 16.76
N GLN A 173 -7.95 -13.36 15.91
CA GLN A 173 -8.77 -12.90 14.80
C GLN A 173 -10.16 -12.42 15.23
N LYS A 174 -10.33 -12.01 16.49
CA LYS A 174 -11.61 -11.48 16.98
C LYS A 174 -11.76 -9.98 16.68
N TYR A 175 -10.68 -9.22 16.80
CA TYR A 175 -10.67 -7.77 16.59
C TYR A 175 -9.95 -7.39 15.31
N LEU A 176 -10.41 -6.29 14.70
CA LEU A 176 -9.72 -5.57 13.64
C LEU A 176 -9.39 -4.17 14.14
N ALA A 177 -8.10 -3.82 14.18
CA ALA A 177 -7.66 -2.44 14.25
C ALA A 177 -7.56 -1.89 12.82
N TYR A 178 -8.25 -0.79 12.53
CA TYR A 178 -8.19 -0.15 11.22
C TYR A 178 -8.13 1.38 11.33
N SER A 179 -7.37 2.01 10.44
CA SER A 179 -7.14 3.45 10.48
C SER A 179 -7.84 4.17 9.31
N VAL A 180 -8.39 5.36 9.58
CA VAL A 180 -9.22 6.13 8.62
C VAL A 180 -8.76 7.58 8.53
N ASP A 181 -8.65 8.12 7.31
CA ASP A 181 -8.51 9.55 7.01
C ASP A 181 -9.70 10.02 6.16
N LEU A 182 -10.31 11.13 6.59
CA LEU A 182 -11.52 11.71 6.01
C LEU A 182 -11.25 12.99 5.19
N THR A 183 -9.98 13.40 5.09
CA THR A 183 -9.58 14.69 4.53
C THR A 183 -8.48 14.59 3.47
N GLY A 184 -7.72 13.49 3.45
CA GLY A 184 -6.61 13.30 2.52
C GLY A 184 -5.32 13.98 2.98
N ASP A 185 -5.21 14.27 4.27
CA ASP A 185 -4.02 14.88 4.89
C ASP A 185 -3.08 13.85 5.53
N GLU A 186 -3.39 12.55 5.37
CA GLU A 186 -2.63 11.40 5.89
C GLU A 186 -2.57 11.35 7.43
N ARG A 187 -3.52 12.00 8.13
CA ARG A 187 -3.73 11.84 9.58
C ARG A 187 -4.86 10.85 9.83
N TYR A 188 -4.50 9.67 10.30
CA TYR A 188 -5.47 8.60 10.50
C TYR A 188 -5.97 8.52 11.94
N THR A 189 -7.26 8.24 12.11
CA THR A 189 -7.85 7.80 13.38
C THR A 189 -7.92 6.28 13.39
N LEU A 190 -7.33 5.64 14.40
CA LEU A 190 -7.42 4.20 14.64
C LEU A 190 -8.72 3.86 15.35
N TYR A 191 -9.45 2.89 14.80
CA TYR A 191 -10.63 2.29 15.40
C TYR A 191 -10.39 0.81 15.63
N ILE A 192 -11.00 0.27 16.69
CA ILE A 192 -10.98 -1.16 16.99
C ILE A 192 -12.39 -1.71 16.86
N LYS A 193 -12.56 -2.72 16.00
CA LYS A 193 -13.84 -3.39 15.73
C LYS A 193 -13.82 -4.82 16.25
N ASP A 194 -14.85 -5.20 17.01
CA ASP A 194 -15.19 -6.62 17.23
C ASP A 194 -15.87 -7.16 15.97
N ILE A 195 -15.21 -8.09 15.28
CA ILE A 195 -15.61 -8.58 13.96
C ILE A 195 -16.88 -9.44 14.06
N ASP A 196 -17.05 -10.18 15.15
CA ASP A 196 -18.18 -11.11 15.31
C ASP A 196 -19.41 -10.40 15.86
N ALA A 197 -19.22 -9.41 16.76
CA ALA A 197 -20.31 -8.57 17.23
C ALA A 197 -20.74 -7.50 16.22
N ASP A 198 -19.89 -7.20 15.23
CA ASP A 198 -20.06 -6.11 14.26
C ASP A 198 -20.19 -4.73 14.93
N THR A 199 -19.42 -4.51 15.99
CA THR A 199 -19.44 -3.28 16.80
C THR A 199 -18.05 -2.68 16.98
N LEU A 200 -17.97 -1.35 17.01
CA LEU A 200 -16.76 -0.66 17.43
C LEU A 200 -16.62 -0.69 18.95
N LEU A 201 -15.38 -0.79 19.42
CA LEU A 201 -15.05 -0.43 20.80
C LEU A 201 -15.17 1.08 20.98
N ASN A 202 -15.30 1.53 22.22
CA ASN A 202 -15.54 2.94 22.53
C ASN A 202 -14.30 3.83 22.32
N GLU A 203 -13.12 3.24 22.23
CA GLU A 203 -11.86 3.97 22.07
C GLU A 203 -11.54 4.24 20.59
N ALA A 204 -10.94 5.39 20.36
CA ALA A 204 -10.37 5.79 19.09
C ALA A 204 -9.04 6.51 19.38
N ILE A 205 -8.01 6.23 18.60
CA ILE A 205 -6.66 6.76 18.82
C ILE A 205 -6.31 7.65 17.63
N TYR A 206 -5.90 8.90 17.90
CA TYR A 206 -5.57 9.85 16.86
C TYR A 206 -4.42 10.77 17.31
N PRO A 207 -3.48 11.10 16.41
CA PRO A 207 -3.25 10.49 15.10
C PRO A 207 -2.42 9.20 15.21
N VAL A 208 -2.57 8.30 14.23
CA VAL A 208 -1.71 7.10 14.07
C VAL A 208 -1.14 7.02 12.66
N ASN A 209 0.04 6.40 12.52
CA ASN A 209 0.64 6.05 11.22
C ASN A 209 0.95 4.56 11.04
N ASP A 210 0.98 3.79 12.13
CA ASP A 210 1.37 2.39 12.11
C ASP A 210 0.85 1.70 13.39
N VAL A 211 0.55 0.41 13.30
CA VAL A 211 -0.08 -0.35 14.39
C VAL A 211 0.23 -1.85 14.33
N ASP A 212 0.47 -2.49 15.47
CA ASP A 212 0.58 -3.95 15.59
C ASP A 212 0.00 -4.47 16.92
N TRP A 213 -0.38 -5.74 16.95
CA TRP A 213 -0.96 -6.41 18.11
C TRP A 213 0.05 -7.26 18.87
N ALA A 214 0.00 -7.19 20.19
CA ALA A 214 0.52 -8.23 21.06
C ALA A 214 -0.25 -9.56 20.91
N ASN A 215 0.28 -10.64 21.49
CA ASN A 215 -0.37 -11.96 21.48
C ASN A 215 -1.52 -12.10 22.49
N ASP A 216 -1.68 -11.14 23.40
CA ASP A 216 -2.74 -11.15 24.42
C ASP A 216 -4.12 -10.72 23.89
N ASN A 217 -4.21 -10.29 22.62
CA ASN A 217 -5.43 -9.77 21.96
C ASN A 217 -6.03 -8.55 22.67
N LYS A 218 -5.21 -7.81 23.42
CA LYS A 218 -5.62 -6.68 24.25
C LYS A 218 -4.65 -5.51 24.21
N THR A 219 -3.38 -5.76 23.92
CA THR A 219 -2.37 -4.71 23.86
C THR A 219 -2.04 -4.41 22.40
N ILE A 220 -2.10 -3.13 22.05
CA ILE A 220 -1.76 -2.57 20.74
C ILE A 220 -0.53 -1.69 20.90
N PHE A 221 0.37 -1.77 19.93
CA PHE A 221 1.51 -0.88 19.77
C PHE A 221 1.25 0.00 18.56
N TYR A 222 1.44 1.31 18.67
CA TYR A 222 1.18 2.22 17.56
C TYR A 222 2.20 3.35 17.49
N VAL A 223 2.39 3.90 16.29
CA VAL A 223 3.22 5.08 16.08
C VAL A 223 2.34 6.29 15.82
N SER A 224 2.59 7.37 16.55
CA SER A 224 2.01 8.69 16.28
C SER A 224 2.99 9.54 15.44
N PRO A 225 2.47 10.32 14.48
CA PRO A 225 3.26 11.36 13.81
C PRO A 225 3.67 12.47 14.78
N SER A 226 4.72 13.20 14.44
CA SER A 226 5.03 14.47 15.09
C SER A 226 4.14 15.61 14.59
N GLU A 227 3.83 16.54 15.48
CA GLU A 227 2.93 17.67 15.21
C GLU A 227 3.44 18.61 14.11
N ASP A 228 4.76 18.69 13.92
CA ASP A 228 5.41 19.67 13.05
C ASP A 228 5.41 19.29 11.56
N ASN A 229 5.57 18.00 11.24
CA ASN A 229 5.83 17.55 9.86
C ASN A 229 5.29 16.16 9.52
N LEU A 230 4.41 15.60 10.37
CA LEU A 230 3.76 14.30 10.14
C LEU A 230 4.67 13.09 10.04
N LYS A 231 5.93 13.22 10.45
CA LYS A 231 6.84 12.07 10.50
C LYS A 231 6.48 11.15 11.65
N SER A 232 6.37 9.86 11.37
CA SER A 232 6.16 8.80 12.36
C SER A 232 7.35 8.75 13.33
N LYS A 233 7.17 9.22 14.56
CA LYS A 233 8.29 9.46 15.49
C LYS A 233 8.08 8.92 16.90
N ILE A 234 6.84 8.77 17.35
CA ILE A 234 6.55 8.50 18.75
C ILE A 234 5.81 7.18 18.85
N ALA A 235 6.44 6.19 19.49
CA ALA A 235 5.89 4.88 19.70
C ALA A 235 5.19 4.80 21.07
N TYR A 236 3.99 4.26 21.06
CA TYR A 236 3.13 4.11 22.23
C TYR A 236 2.65 2.68 22.41
N ARG A 237 2.24 2.38 23.64
CA ARG A 237 1.53 1.15 24.03
C ARG A 237 0.13 1.51 24.53
N HIS A 238 -0.88 0.92 23.89
CA HIS A 238 -2.28 1.01 24.27
C HIS A 238 -2.80 -0.32 24.79
N VAL A 239 -3.60 -0.30 25.85
CA VAL A 239 -4.31 -1.48 26.37
C VAL A 239 -5.80 -1.24 26.22
N LEU A 240 -6.50 -2.10 25.48
CA LEU A 240 -7.93 -1.95 25.22
C LEU A 240 -8.73 -1.74 26.51
N GLY A 241 -9.66 -0.79 26.45
CA GLY A 241 -10.50 -0.32 27.54
C GLY A 241 -9.90 0.81 28.38
N ASN A 242 -8.62 1.17 28.17
CA ASN A 242 -8.00 2.31 28.83
C ASN A 242 -8.24 3.61 28.05
N ASP A 243 -8.03 4.74 28.72
CA ASP A 243 -8.06 6.07 28.09
C ASP A 243 -6.78 6.29 27.26
N PRO A 244 -6.86 6.45 25.91
CA PRO A 244 -5.69 6.63 25.06
C PRO A 244 -4.81 7.82 25.44
N ALA A 245 -5.36 8.84 26.11
CA ALA A 245 -4.58 9.98 26.60
C ALA A 245 -3.56 9.62 27.69
N LYS A 246 -3.62 8.38 28.22
CA LYS A 246 -2.73 7.83 29.24
C LYS A 246 -1.85 6.71 28.72
N ASP A 247 -1.87 6.49 27.40
CA ASP A 247 -1.03 5.48 26.77
C ASP A 247 0.45 5.76 27.04
N GLU A 248 1.20 4.69 27.23
CA GLU A 248 2.58 4.77 27.65
C GLU A 248 3.50 5.07 26.47
N LEU A 249 4.34 6.09 26.60
CA LEU A 249 5.39 6.39 25.63
C LEU A 249 6.53 5.37 25.78
N LEU A 250 6.77 4.60 24.72
CA LEU A 250 7.83 3.60 24.68
C LEU A 250 9.13 4.16 24.10
N TYR A 251 9.01 4.96 23.05
CA TYR A 251 10.15 5.51 22.33
C TYR A 251 9.78 6.78 21.58
N LYS A 252 10.75 7.71 21.47
CA LYS A 252 10.63 8.91 20.66
C LYS A 252 11.92 9.11 19.88
N GLU A 253 11.80 9.22 18.55
CA GLU A 253 12.92 9.57 17.68
C GLU A 253 13.08 11.10 17.63
N GLU A 254 14.28 11.58 17.94
CA GLU A 254 14.61 13.01 17.97
C GLU A 254 15.29 13.46 16.67
N ASP A 255 15.88 12.53 15.90
CA ASP A 255 16.48 12.83 14.60
C ASP A 255 15.42 12.87 13.49
N ASN A 256 15.26 14.05 12.89
CA ASN A 256 14.35 14.29 11.77
C ASN A 256 14.63 13.47 10.51
N ALA A 257 15.79 12.82 10.38
CA ALA A 257 16.10 11.93 9.27
C ALA A 257 15.48 10.53 9.43
N PHE A 258 15.02 10.18 10.63
CA PHE A 258 14.55 8.84 10.97
C PHE A 258 13.02 8.78 11.13
N TYR A 259 12.48 7.60 10.86
CA TYR A 259 11.08 7.23 11.05
C TYR A 259 11.01 6.01 11.97
N VAL A 260 9.98 5.96 12.81
CA VAL A 260 9.68 4.86 13.72
C VAL A 260 8.55 4.03 13.13
N TRP A 261 8.66 2.70 13.25
CA TRP A 261 7.67 1.74 12.78
C TRP A 261 7.63 0.52 13.71
N PHE A 262 6.48 -0.13 13.76
CA PHE A 262 6.25 -1.42 14.37
C PHE A 262 6.11 -2.53 13.33
N GLY A 263 6.46 -3.73 13.73
CA GLY A 263 6.12 -4.93 13.00
C GLY A 263 6.18 -6.14 13.91
N LYS A 264 5.93 -7.31 13.35
CA LYS A 264 5.96 -8.56 14.09
C LYS A 264 6.64 -9.63 13.28
N THR A 265 7.42 -10.48 13.95
CA THR A 265 8.03 -11.62 13.27
C THR A 265 6.93 -12.58 12.80
N ARG A 266 7.18 -13.30 11.70
CA ARG A 266 6.19 -14.23 11.14
C ARG A 266 5.83 -15.34 12.12
N SER A 267 6.75 -15.73 13.00
CA SER A 267 6.47 -16.70 14.06
C SER A 267 5.51 -16.17 15.12
N GLU A 268 5.22 -14.87 15.11
CA GLU A 268 4.42 -14.12 16.08
C GLU A 268 5.08 -14.04 17.47
N ASP A 269 6.33 -14.50 17.61
CA ASP A 269 7.03 -14.52 18.90
C ASP A 269 7.48 -13.12 19.34
N TYR A 270 7.86 -12.25 18.39
CA TYR A 270 8.44 -10.95 18.72
C TYR A 270 7.78 -9.80 17.99
N LEU A 271 7.48 -8.74 18.75
CA LEU A 271 7.22 -7.41 18.23
C LEU A 271 8.54 -6.70 17.95
N ILE A 272 8.57 -5.92 16.89
CA ILE A 272 9.73 -5.23 16.36
C ILE A 272 9.44 -3.74 16.40
N LEU A 273 10.32 -2.97 17.05
CA LEU A 273 10.32 -1.51 17.01
C LEU A 273 11.57 -1.07 16.24
N GLY A 274 11.39 -0.63 15.01
CA GLY A 274 12.48 -0.20 14.16
C GLY A 274 12.56 1.30 14.01
N THR A 275 13.77 1.79 13.78
CA THR A 275 14.02 3.16 13.33
C THR A 275 14.82 3.13 12.04
N ASN A 276 14.39 3.87 11.02
CA ASN A 276 15.07 3.90 9.73
C ASN A 276 15.19 5.34 9.22
N SER A 277 16.37 5.71 8.75
CA SER A 277 16.55 6.79 7.79
C SER A 277 16.65 6.21 6.37
N ARG A 278 16.99 7.06 5.38
CA ARG A 278 17.29 6.58 4.03
C ARG A 278 18.46 5.59 3.99
N THR A 279 19.44 5.74 4.88
CA THR A 279 20.73 5.04 4.82
C THR A 279 21.07 4.24 6.07
N THR A 280 20.34 4.41 7.18
CA THR A 280 20.73 3.86 8.48
C THR A 280 19.51 3.25 9.16
N SER A 281 19.68 2.13 9.88
CA SER A 281 18.64 1.63 10.79
C SER A 281 19.17 1.18 12.15
N ASP A 282 18.28 1.16 13.14
CA ASP A 282 18.39 0.29 14.30
C ASP A 282 17.06 -0.40 14.59
N VAL A 283 17.12 -1.55 15.24
CA VAL A 283 15.94 -2.38 15.51
C VAL A 283 15.98 -2.89 16.93
N ARG A 284 14.83 -2.79 17.61
CA ARG A 284 14.58 -3.39 18.92
C ARG A 284 13.52 -4.47 18.79
N TYR A 285 13.53 -5.43 19.71
CA TYR A 285 12.51 -6.47 19.79
C TYR A 285 11.96 -6.64 21.21
N LEU A 286 10.73 -7.13 21.31
CA LEU A 286 10.02 -7.44 22.55
C LEU A 286 9.27 -8.77 22.36
N ASP A 287 9.24 -9.64 23.37
CA ASP A 287 8.39 -10.85 23.34
C ASP A 287 6.91 -10.44 23.25
N ALA A 288 6.24 -10.84 22.17
CA ALA A 288 4.85 -10.48 21.92
C ALA A 288 3.87 -11.12 22.92
N ASN A 289 4.31 -12.14 23.68
CA ASN A 289 3.56 -12.77 24.77
C ASN A 289 3.74 -12.07 26.12
N ASP A 290 4.74 -11.20 26.26
CA ASP A 290 4.93 -10.32 27.42
C ASP A 290 4.89 -8.85 26.97
N PRO A 291 3.71 -8.35 26.56
CA PRO A 291 3.60 -7.02 25.96
C PRO A 291 3.83 -5.88 26.95
N MET A 292 4.00 -6.17 28.25
CA MET A 292 4.36 -5.19 29.27
C MET A 292 5.87 -5.11 29.50
N GLY A 293 6.66 -5.99 28.88
CA GLY A 293 8.12 -5.97 28.94
C GLY A 293 8.77 -4.80 28.20
N ASP A 294 10.10 -4.81 28.21
CA ASP A 294 10.95 -3.76 27.61
C ASP A 294 11.52 -4.17 26.24
N PHE A 295 11.62 -3.21 25.33
CA PHE A 295 12.26 -3.40 24.03
C PHE A 295 13.79 -3.54 24.15
N THR A 296 14.34 -4.63 23.63
CA THR A 296 15.77 -4.92 23.61
C THR A 296 16.39 -4.52 22.27
N LEU A 297 17.42 -3.65 22.30
CA LEU A 297 18.15 -3.23 21.11
C LEU A 297 19.03 -4.36 20.56
N ILE A 298 18.91 -4.65 19.26
CA ILE A 298 19.77 -5.64 18.58
C ILE A 298 21.21 -5.12 18.49
N LYS A 299 21.40 -3.94 17.90
CA LYS A 299 22.70 -3.30 17.73
C LYS A 299 22.53 -1.78 17.56
N PRO A 300 23.38 -0.94 18.15
CA PRO A 300 23.33 0.51 17.92
C PRO A 300 23.45 0.88 16.43
N ARG A 301 22.77 1.95 16.01
CA ARG A 301 22.84 2.45 14.65
C ARG A 301 24.26 2.84 14.26
N VAL A 302 24.66 2.51 13.04
CA VAL A 302 25.92 2.94 12.41
C VAL A 302 25.56 3.61 11.10
N GLN A 303 26.11 4.80 10.85
CA GLN A 303 25.81 5.56 9.64
C GLN A 303 26.04 4.72 8.38
N GLU A 304 25.09 4.75 7.45
CA GLU A 304 25.08 3.97 6.20
C GLU A 304 24.89 2.45 6.36
N VAL A 305 24.64 1.97 7.59
CA VAL A 305 24.32 0.58 7.87
C VAL A 305 22.83 0.42 8.12
N LYS A 306 22.19 -0.39 7.28
CA LYS A 306 20.81 -0.86 7.42
C LYS A 306 20.82 -2.34 7.75
N TYR A 307 19.91 -2.72 8.62
CA TYR A 307 19.60 -4.11 8.90
C TYR A 307 18.12 -4.29 9.24
N TYR A 308 17.60 -5.47 8.89
CA TYR A 308 16.22 -5.90 9.06
C TYR A 308 16.22 -7.34 9.58
N LEU A 309 15.31 -7.66 10.50
CA LEU A 309 15.35 -8.92 11.24
C LEU A 309 14.08 -9.75 11.07
N SER A 310 14.25 -11.06 11.22
CA SER A 310 13.21 -12.03 11.51
C SER A 310 13.81 -13.11 12.42
N ASN A 311 13.02 -14.11 12.85
CA ASN A 311 13.52 -15.16 13.74
C ASN A 311 13.07 -16.56 13.32
N HIS A 312 13.84 -17.55 13.79
CA HIS A 312 13.49 -18.96 13.82
C HIS A 312 13.91 -19.53 15.17
N GLY A 313 12.94 -19.77 16.06
CA GLY A 313 13.24 -20.06 17.46
C GLY A 313 14.14 -18.98 18.05
N ASP A 314 15.24 -19.40 18.68
CA ASP A 314 16.21 -18.50 19.33
C ASP A 314 17.25 -17.91 18.36
N THR A 315 17.14 -18.19 17.06
CA THR A 315 18.05 -17.66 16.03
C THR A 315 17.42 -16.48 15.31
N LEU A 316 18.09 -15.34 15.34
CA LEU A 316 17.79 -14.18 14.51
C LEU A 316 18.38 -14.37 13.12
N PHE A 317 17.58 -14.12 12.10
CA PHE A 317 18.05 -13.93 10.72
C PHE A 317 18.01 -12.44 10.41
N ILE A 318 19.13 -11.90 9.91
CA ILE A 318 19.31 -10.48 9.73
C ILE A 318 19.83 -10.22 8.31
N ARG A 319 19.07 -9.46 7.52
CA ARG A 319 19.53 -8.90 6.25
C ARG A 319 20.23 -7.59 6.54
N THR A 320 21.50 -7.43 6.16
CA THR A 320 22.26 -6.19 6.40
C THR A 320 23.18 -5.82 5.24
N ASN A 321 23.38 -4.52 5.03
CA ASN A 321 24.39 -4.00 4.11
C ASN A 321 25.74 -3.70 4.78
N GLN A 322 25.93 -4.06 6.05
CA GLN A 322 27.19 -3.83 6.75
C GLN A 322 28.33 -4.53 6.00
N ASP A 323 29.27 -3.75 5.48
CA ASP A 323 30.39 -4.23 4.64
C ASP A 323 29.92 -5.02 3.40
N ALA A 324 28.71 -4.72 2.89
CA ALA A 324 28.05 -5.47 1.83
C ALA A 324 27.01 -4.60 1.10
N LEU A 325 27.41 -3.85 0.07
CA LEU A 325 26.48 -2.95 -0.65
C LEU A 325 25.22 -3.67 -1.18
N ASN A 326 25.40 -4.89 -1.68
CA ASN A 326 24.33 -5.75 -2.19
C ASN A 326 23.65 -6.62 -1.12
N TYR A 327 23.86 -6.28 0.15
CA TYR A 327 23.39 -7.00 1.32
C TYR A 327 23.96 -8.43 1.46
N LYS A 328 23.86 -8.95 2.68
CA LYS A 328 24.15 -10.32 3.08
C LYS A 328 23.11 -10.77 4.11
N ILE A 329 22.98 -12.08 4.32
CA ILE A 329 22.23 -12.61 5.47
C ILE A 329 23.23 -13.04 6.54
N VAL A 330 23.04 -12.54 7.74
CA VAL A 330 23.76 -12.98 8.94
C VAL A 330 22.78 -13.58 9.94
N THR A 331 23.31 -14.34 10.89
CA THR A 331 22.55 -14.91 12.01
C THR A 331 23.15 -14.45 13.34
N ALA A 332 22.31 -14.39 14.38
CA ALA A 332 22.71 -14.13 15.75
C ALA A 332 21.83 -14.94 16.72
N SER A 333 22.30 -15.18 17.94
CA SER A 333 21.46 -15.74 19.01
C SER A 333 20.66 -14.62 19.67
N LEU A 334 19.45 -14.90 20.17
CA LEU A 334 18.71 -13.97 21.03
C LEU A 334 19.47 -13.62 22.32
N ASP A 335 20.26 -14.55 22.85
CA ASP A 335 21.10 -14.32 24.05
C ASP A 335 22.26 -13.35 23.78
N ASP A 336 22.70 -13.24 22.53
CA ASP A 336 23.81 -12.39 22.11
C ASP A 336 23.54 -11.78 20.73
N PRO A 337 22.55 -10.88 20.61
CA PRO A 337 22.02 -10.41 19.33
C PRO A 337 23.01 -9.51 18.57
N GLN A 338 24.10 -9.10 19.21
CA GLN A 338 25.14 -8.25 18.62
C GLN A 338 26.21 -9.04 17.86
N GLN A 339 26.36 -10.34 18.12
CA GLN A 339 27.39 -11.17 17.50
C GLN A 339 26.87 -11.87 16.24
N TRP A 340 27.13 -11.24 15.10
CA TRP A 340 26.63 -11.69 13.81
C TRP A 340 27.58 -12.64 13.11
N ARG A 341 27.04 -13.75 12.59
CA ARG A 341 27.75 -14.74 11.78
C ARG A 341 27.15 -14.79 10.38
N THR A 342 27.99 -14.74 9.36
CA THR A 342 27.53 -14.84 7.97
C THR A 342 26.82 -16.17 7.73
N PHE A 343 25.59 -16.09 7.23
CA PHE A 343 24.81 -17.25 6.76
C PHE A 343 24.84 -17.31 5.23
N ILE A 344 24.53 -16.19 4.55
CA ILE A 344 24.73 -16.02 3.11
C ILE A 344 25.74 -14.88 2.92
N ALA A 345 26.83 -15.18 2.22
CA ALA A 345 27.90 -14.23 1.95
C ALA A 345 27.44 -13.11 0.98
N PRO A 346 28.05 -11.92 1.05
CA PRO A 346 27.77 -10.85 0.09
C PRO A 346 28.24 -11.24 -1.32
N SER A 347 27.60 -10.65 -2.32
CA SER A 347 27.92 -10.83 -3.74
C SER A 347 27.97 -9.49 -4.47
N ASP A 348 28.93 -9.30 -5.36
CA ASP A 348 29.04 -8.07 -6.17
C ASP A 348 27.99 -8.01 -7.30
N SER A 349 27.36 -9.14 -7.66
CA SER A 349 26.41 -9.24 -8.77
C SER A 349 24.99 -9.63 -8.39
N VAL A 350 24.75 -10.00 -7.12
CA VAL A 350 23.45 -10.43 -6.61
C VAL A 350 23.05 -9.53 -5.46
N TYR A 351 21.98 -8.77 -5.65
CA TYR A 351 21.38 -7.95 -4.60
C TYR A 351 20.35 -8.77 -3.83
N ILE A 352 20.49 -8.89 -2.52
CA ILE A 352 19.45 -9.51 -1.68
C ILE A 352 18.42 -8.44 -1.40
N ASP A 353 17.20 -8.57 -1.89
CA ASP A 353 16.11 -7.61 -1.75
C ASP A 353 15.39 -7.73 -0.40
N GLY A 354 15.10 -8.97 0.01
CA GLY A 354 14.40 -9.27 1.24
C GLY A 354 14.49 -10.76 1.59
N PHE A 355 13.84 -11.16 2.67
CA PHE A 355 13.78 -12.56 3.06
C PHE A 355 12.56 -12.85 3.95
N ASP A 356 12.11 -14.10 3.93
CA ASP A 356 11.06 -14.64 4.77
C ASP A 356 11.52 -15.89 5.50
N VAL A 357 11.24 -15.93 6.81
CA VAL A 357 11.52 -17.11 7.64
C VAL A 357 10.22 -17.84 7.95
N PHE A 358 10.20 -19.13 7.64
CA PHE A 358 9.15 -20.11 7.95
C PHE A 358 9.72 -21.16 8.92
N LYS A 359 8.83 -21.98 9.49
CA LYS A 359 9.25 -23.03 10.44
C LYS A 359 10.31 -24.00 9.90
N ASN A 360 10.32 -24.28 8.61
CA ASN A 360 11.27 -25.23 8.00
C ASN A 360 12.14 -24.59 6.90
N TYR A 361 11.86 -23.34 6.52
CA TYR A 361 12.46 -22.73 5.33
C TYR A 361 12.85 -21.28 5.56
N LEU A 362 13.97 -20.87 4.98
CA LEU A 362 14.29 -19.47 4.72
C LEU A 362 14.10 -19.24 3.21
N VAL A 363 13.37 -18.19 2.84
CA VAL A 363 13.21 -17.74 1.46
C VAL A 363 13.96 -16.42 1.32
N VAL A 364 14.94 -16.35 0.43
CA VAL A 364 15.70 -15.13 0.16
C VAL A 364 15.34 -14.61 -1.24
N TYR A 365 14.93 -13.36 -1.33
CA TYR A 365 14.57 -12.72 -2.60
C TYR A 365 15.82 -12.11 -3.21
N GLU A 366 16.46 -12.83 -4.12
CA GLU A 366 17.70 -12.38 -4.76
C GLU A 366 17.40 -11.74 -6.11
N GLN A 367 17.91 -10.53 -6.35
CA GLN A 367 17.81 -9.87 -7.64
C GLN A 367 19.06 -10.17 -8.48
N HIS A 368 18.82 -10.83 -9.62
CA HIS A 368 19.83 -11.19 -10.62
C HIS A 368 19.53 -10.45 -11.92
N ASN A 369 20.41 -9.56 -12.37
CA ASN A 369 20.24 -8.76 -13.60
C ASN A 369 18.86 -8.06 -13.66
N GLY A 370 18.42 -7.48 -12.55
CA GLY A 370 17.13 -6.77 -12.45
C GLY A 370 15.92 -7.65 -12.12
N VAL A 371 16.04 -8.98 -12.11
CA VAL A 371 14.92 -9.90 -11.89
C VAL A 371 15.04 -10.63 -10.54
N ILE A 372 13.96 -10.61 -9.74
CA ILE A 372 13.90 -11.33 -8.47
C ILE A 372 13.75 -12.84 -8.69
N LYS A 373 14.61 -13.61 -8.04
CA LYS A 373 14.65 -15.07 -7.99
C LYS A 373 14.56 -15.49 -6.52
N PRO A 374 13.43 -16.07 -6.07
CA PRO A 374 13.33 -16.62 -4.74
C PRO A 374 14.26 -17.83 -4.59
N HIS A 375 15.15 -17.75 -3.61
CA HIS A 375 16.10 -18.78 -3.22
C HIS A 375 15.62 -19.43 -1.92
N ILE A 376 15.27 -20.71 -1.97
CA ILE A 376 14.70 -21.46 -0.85
C ILE A 376 15.82 -22.24 -0.18
N PHE A 377 15.99 -22.07 1.13
CA PHE A 377 16.88 -22.85 1.98
C PHE A 377 16.04 -23.69 2.93
N ASN A 378 16.25 -25.00 2.95
CA ASN A 378 15.67 -25.88 3.96
C ASN A 378 16.51 -25.84 5.23
N LEU A 379 15.92 -25.37 6.33
CA LEU A 379 16.61 -25.18 7.61
C LEU A 379 16.89 -26.50 8.35
N LYS A 380 16.41 -27.65 7.86
CA LYS A 380 16.62 -28.96 8.48
C LYS A 380 17.77 -29.77 7.89
N ASP A 381 17.96 -29.69 6.58
CA ASP A 381 18.93 -30.53 5.84
C ASP A 381 19.89 -29.71 4.98
N GLU A 382 19.88 -28.38 5.12
CA GLU A 382 20.76 -27.42 4.43
C GLU A 382 20.68 -27.46 2.90
N ASN A 383 19.69 -28.14 2.32
CA ASN A 383 19.46 -28.14 0.88
C ASN A 383 18.80 -26.84 0.44
N ASP A 384 19.29 -26.26 -0.65
CA ASP A 384 18.80 -25.02 -1.23
C ASP A 384 18.47 -25.15 -2.72
N TYR A 385 17.62 -24.26 -3.22
CA TYR A 385 17.29 -24.17 -4.65
C TYR A 385 16.54 -22.88 -5.00
N TYR A 386 16.64 -22.46 -6.26
CA TYR A 386 15.83 -21.37 -6.80
C TYR A 386 14.48 -21.84 -7.33
N ILE A 387 13.43 -21.04 -7.16
CA ILE A 387 12.16 -21.23 -7.88
C ILE A 387 12.38 -20.88 -9.36
N SER A 388 11.99 -21.79 -10.26
CA SER A 388 12.07 -21.57 -11.71
C SER A 388 10.77 -21.02 -12.31
N PHE A 389 10.94 -20.12 -13.26
CA PHE A 389 9.87 -19.49 -14.01
C PHE A 389 10.02 -19.76 -15.51
N PRO A 390 8.90 -19.82 -16.26
CA PRO A 390 8.93 -20.13 -17.68
C PRO A 390 9.51 -19.00 -18.54
N GLU A 391 9.45 -17.75 -18.05
CA GLU A 391 9.99 -16.58 -18.74
C GLU A 391 11.28 -16.12 -18.07
N ASN A 392 12.18 -15.53 -18.85
CA ASN A 392 13.43 -14.93 -18.34
C ASN A 392 13.25 -13.49 -17.86
N ILE A 393 12.12 -12.86 -18.21
CA ILE A 393 11.77 -11.48 -17.86
C ILE A 393 10.36 -11.52 -17.28
N TYR A 394 10.27 -11.26 -15.99
CA TYR A 394 9.03 -11.32 -15.24
C TYR A 394 9.15 -10.43 -14.00
N SER A 395 8.00 -10.18 -13.39
CA SER A 395 7.91 -9.60 -12.05
C SER A 395 7.50 -10.69 -11.07
N PHE A 396 8.22 -10.77 -9.97
CA PHE A 396 7.86 -11.56 -8.81
C PHE A 396 7.55 -10.59 -7.68
N THR A 397 6.46 -10.86 -6.97
CA THR A 397 6.12 -10.15 -5.74
C THR A 397 5.69 -11.20 -4.74
N ASP A 398 6.32 -11.22 -3.57
CA ASP A 398 5.82 -12.00 -2.45
C ASP A 398 4.41 -11.53 -2.08
N ARG A 399 3.67 -12.37 -1.38
CA ARG A 399 2.36 -11.99 -0.85
C ARG A 399 2.39 -12.03 0.66
N TRP A 400 1.31 -11.55 1.26
CA TRP A 400 1.04 -11.82 2.67
C TRP A 400 1.04 -13.33 2.93
N ASN A 401 2.09 -13.80 3.61
CA ASN A 401 2.33 -15.17 4.03
C ASN A 401 2.29 -15.24 5.57
N PRO A 402 1.10 -15.18 6.20
CA PRO A 402 1.01 -15.02 7.65
C PRO A 402 1.32 -16.30 8.45
N ASN A 403 1.17 -17.49 7.86
CA ASN A 403 1.40 -18.72 8.62
C ASN A 403 2.90 -19.05 8.66
N PHE A 404 3.50 -19.03 9.84
CA PHE A 404 4.89 -19.50 10.05
C PHE A 404 5.06 -21.00 9.79
N ALA A 405 4.15 -21.81 10.33
CA ALA A 405 4.20 -23.26 10.28
C ALA A 405 3.55 -23.82 9.00
N THR A 406 4.13 -23.49 7.85
CA THR A 406 3.68 -23.96 6.53
C THR A 406 4.86 -24.31 5.63
N ASP A 407 4.62 -25.22 4.69
CA ASP A 407 5.57 -25.50 3.60
C ASP A 407 5.13 -24.79 2.30
N THR A 408 4.17 -23.87 2.36
CA THR A 408 3.60 -23.19 1.17
C THR A 408 3.95 -21.71 1.16
N LEU A 409 4.65 -21.27 0.11
CA LEU A 409 4.90 -19.87 -0.22
C LEU A 409 3.83 -19.37 -1.20
N TYR A 410 3.18 -18.26 -0.88
CA TYR A 410 2.28 -17.56 -1.79
C TYR A 410 2.99 -16.37 -2.42
N PHE A 411 2.87 -16.23 -3.74
CA PHE A 411 3.44 -15.11 -4.48
C PHE A 411 2.60 -14.77 -5.71
N THR A 412 2.81 -13.56 -6.24
CA THR A 412 2.28 -13.12 -7.53
C THR A 412 3.40 -13.16 -8.55
N TYR A 413 3.08 -13.67 -9.72
CA TYR A 413 3.93 -13.67 -10.90
C TYR A 413 3.19 -12.98 -12.05
N SER A 414 3.89 -12.11 -12.76
CA SER A 414 3.40 -11.49 -14.00
C SER A 414 4.55 -11.23 -14.96
N SER A 415 4.23 -10.95 -16.21
CA SER A 415 5.17 -10.40 -17.18
C SER A 415 4.41 -9.43 -18.10
N MET A 416 5.11 -8.78 -19.04
CA MET A 416 4.44 -7.97 -20.05
C MET A 416 3.47 -8.78 -20.95
N THR A 417 3.61 -10.11 -20.98
CA THR A 417 2.75 -11.01 -21.77
C THR A 417 1.96 -12.02 -20.93
N THR A 418 2.18 -12.04 -19.62
CA THR A 418 1.47 -12.94 -18.70
C THR A 418 0.74 -12.10 -17.65
N PRO A 419 -0.61 -12.09 -17.66
CA PRO A 419 -1.38 -11.43 -16.62
C PRO A 419 -1.04 -11.96 -15.24
N SER A 420 -1.19 -11.10 -14.23
CA SER A 420 -0.90 -11.41 -12.84
C SER A 420 -1.55 -12.72 -12.42
N THR A 421 -0.74 -13.63 -11.90
CA THR A 421 -1.17 -14.95 -11.44
C THR A 421 -0.61 -15.20 -10.06
N VAL A 422 -1.51 -15.55 -9.14
CA VAL A 422 -1.22 -15.88 -7.76
C VAL A 422 -0.98 -17.37 -7.67
N TYR A 423 0.18 -17.75 -7.15
CA TYR A 423 0.59 -19.12 -6.97
C TYR A 423 0.71 -19.47 -5.49
N ALA A 424 0.36 -20.71 -5.18
CA ALA A 424 0.78 -21.41 -3.97
C ALA A 424 1.87 -22.40 -4.37
N TYR A 425 3.05 -22.25 -3.79
CA TYR A 425 4.22 -23.06 -4.09
C TYR A 425 4.62 -23.89 -2.88
N ASN A 426 4.60 -25.20 -3.03
CA ASN A 426 5.03 -26.10 -1.96
C ASN A 426 6.56 -26.19 -1.96
N MET A 427 7.20 -25.61 -0.94
CA MET A 427 8.66 -25.55 -0.79
C MET A 427 9.31 -26.93 -0.51
N ARG A 428 8.50 -27.95 -0.21
CA ARG A 428 8.98 -29.33 -0.01
C ARG A 428 8.93 -30.13 -1.30
N THR A 429 7.77 -30.18 -1.96
CA THR A 429 7.55 -30.98 -3.18
C THR A 429 7.91 -30.24 -4.46
N ARG A 430 8.08 -28.91 -4.38
CA ARG A 430 8.30 -27.98 -5.51
C ARG A 430 7.10 -27.86 -6.45
N ASP A 431 5.93 -28.34 -6.02
CA ASP A 431 4.69 -28.22 -6.78
C ASP A 431 4.15 -26.79 -6.73
N ARG A 432 3.63 -26.34 -7.88
CA ARG A 432 3.04 -25.01 -8.04
C ARG A 432 1.56 -25.15 -8.40
N LYS A 433 0.69 -24.54 -7.59
CA LYS A 433 -0.76 -24.48 -7.81
C LYS A 433 -1.20 -23.05 -8.10
N ILE A 434 -1.99 -22.85 -9.14
CA ILE A 434 -2.64 -21.55 -9.39
C ILE A 434 -3.76 -21.38 -8.36
N ILE A 435 -3.72 -20.26 -7.63
CA ILE A 435 -4.80 -19.83 -6.73
C ILE A 435 -5.75 -18.91 -7.47
N LYS A 436 -5.22 -17.95 -8.23
CA LYS A 436 -6.01 -17.03 -9.06
C LYS A 436 -5.20 -16.52 -10.23
N ARG A 437 -5.81 -16.45 -11.41
CA ARG A 437 -5.32 -15.66 -12.53
C ARG A 437 -6.22 -14.45 -12.67
N TYR A 438 -5.63 -13.26 -12.72
CA TYR A 438 -6.37 -12.04 -13.02
C TYR A 438 -6.53 -11.97 -14.54
N GLU A 439 -7.72 -12.33 -15.01
CA GLU A 439 -8.03 -12.33 -16.44
C GLU A 439 -8.09 -10.89 -16.97
N VAL A 440 -7.61 -10.70 -18.20
CA VAL A 440 -7.78 -9.45 -18.94
C VAL A 440 -8.95 -9.67 -19.88
N ILE A 441 -10.08 -9.05 -19.59
CA ILE A 441 -11.30 -9.16 -20.38
C ILE A 441 -11.09 -8.44 -21.73
N GLY A 442 -11.84 -8.84 -22.77
CA GLY A 442 -11.81 -8.16 -24.07
C GLY A 442 -10.86 -8.76 -25.10
N GLY A 443 -10.51 -10.04 -24.98
CA GLY A 443 -9.80 -10.78 -26.04
C GLY A 443 -8.28 -10.63 -26.02
N TYR A 444 -7.70 -10.36 -24.85
CA TYR A 444 -6.24 -10.40 -24.69
C TYR A 444 -5.67 -11.76 -25.09
N ASP A 445 -4.70 -11.75 -25.99
CA ASP A 445 -3.96 -12.93 -26.42
C ASP A 445 -2.46 -12.71 -26.21
N ARG A 446 -1.87 -13.56 -25.37
CA ARG A 446 -0.45 -13.56 -25.03
C ARG A 446 0.44 -13.72 -26.27
N GLU A 447 0.01 -14.50 -27.25
CA GLU A 447 0.80 -14.85 -28.43
C GLU A 447 0.98 -13.66 -29.40
N LEU A 448 0.20 -12.58 -29.22
CA LEU A 448 0.34 -11.36 -30.02
C LEU A 448 1.49 -10.46 -29.53
N GLY A 449 2.05 -10.71 -28.35
CA GLY A 449 3.14 -9.94 -27.76
C GLY A 449 4.46 -10.72 -27.70
N SER A 450 5.59 -10.01 -27.70
CA SER A 450 6.90 -10.61 -27.39
C SER A 450 7.69 -9.72 -26.44
N VAL A 451 8.41 -10.32 -25.49
CA VAL A 451 9.27 -9.63 -24.53
C VAL A 451 10.72 -10.00 -24.81
N LYS A 452 11.60 -9.00 -24.89
CA LYS A 452 13.05 -9.20 -25.10
C LYS A 452 13.83 -8.31 -24.16
N ASN A 453 14.92 -8.85 -23.61
CA ASN A 453 15.89 -8.06 -22.88
C ASN A 453 16.82 -7.42 -23.91
N ILE A 454 16.96 -6.10 -23.87
CA ILE A 454 17.91 -5.37 -24.70
C ILE A 454 19.07 -5.05 -23.77
N VAL A 455 20.05 -5.96 -23.72
CA VAL A 455 21.31 -5.79 -22.97
C VAL A 455 22.39 -5.31 -23.93
#